data_AF-A7VQG9-F1
#
_entry.id   AF-A7VQG9-F1
#
_cell.length_a   1.000
_cell.length_b   1.000
_cell.length_c   1.000
_cell.angle_alpha   90.00
_cell.angle_beta   90.00
_cell.angle_gamma   90.00
#
_symmetry.space_group_name_H-M   'P 1'
#
loop_
_entity.id
_entity.type
_entity.pdbx_description
1 polymer ?
#
loop_
_entity_poly.entity_id
_entity_poly.type
_entity_poly.pdbx_seq_one_letter_code
_entity_poly.pdbx_strand_id
1 'polypeptide(L)'
;MELNLYPIRPEEIVCMGGLSSRGLDQKIGCIGSLTANLNTGTPEFESAWRSRTFRLNTPEFTDEFNEMIGTLRQGLLKSPAELRACCAACPDSILKDSPSADIRHGFRIDTGRYSYMLVCSFRSADCRLWLNAFSFLALDRHMREARSGIPILDQQGHERFRMPDGGKLRVTSQDGFSGFCTVRYFDKERAVLFDELHESIILPIRELPEWEAANKFRLLPLDPPMRSSREPYRKGQER
;
A
#
# COMPACT_ATOMS: atom_id res chain seq x y z
N MET A 1 23.75 7.94 -10.02
CA MET A 1 22.36 8.38 -10.30
C MET A 1 21.91 9.51 -9.37
N GLU A 2 21.03 10.41 -9.83
CA GLU A 2 20.34 11.41 -8.99
C GLU A 2 19.03 10.80 -8.46
N LEU A 3 18.77 10.91 -7.16
CA LEU A 3 17.59 10.34 -6.51
C LEU A 3 16.73 11.42 -5.89
N ASN A 4 15.46 11.47 -6.28
CA ASN A 4 14.47 12.35 -5.69
C ASN A 4 13.58 11.55 -4.73
N LEU A 5 13.39 12.10 -3.53
CA LEU A 5 12.55 11.52 -2.48
C LEU A 5 11.26 12.33 -2.37
N TYR A 6 10.14 11.62 -2.44
CA TYR A 6 8.81 12.19 -2.25
C TYR A 6 8.16 11.54 -1.04
N PRO A 7 7.40 12.26 -0.22
CA PRO A 7 6.52 11.63 0.75
C PRO A 7 5.60 10.61 0.07
N ILE A 8 5.42 9.44 0.69
CA ILE A 8 4.43 8.47 0.21
C ILE A 8 3.04 9.08 0.33
N ARG A 9 2.25 8.98 -0.74
CA ARG A 9 0.87 9.50 -0.76
C ARG A 9 -0.03 8.60 0.08
N PRO A 10 -1.12 9.12 0.68
CA PRO A 10 -2.06 8.31 1.44
C PRO A 10 -2.58 7.09 0.69
N GLU A 11 -2.84 7.24 -0.60
CA GLU A 11 -3.29 6.16 -1.49
C GLU A 11 -2.22 5.07 -1.71
N GLU A 12 -0.93 5.39 -1.60
CA GLU A 12 0.20 4.47 -1.83
C GLU A 12 0.55 3.65 -0.57
N ILE A 13 0.04 4.02 0.59
CA ILE A 13 0.32 3.34 1.88
C ILE A 13 0.02 1.84 1.80
N VAL A 14 -1.02 1.48 1.04
CA VAL A 14 -1.47 0.10 0.80
C VAL A 14 -0.43 -0.78 0.11
N CYS A 15 0.54 -0.17 -0.60
CA CYS A 15 1.64 -0.86 -1.27
C CYS A 15 2.85 -1.06 -0.35
N MET A 16 2.86 -0.45 0.84
CA MET A 16 3.94 -0.62 1.81
C MET A 16 3.78 -1.86 2.69
N GLY A 17 2.52 -2.21 3.02
CA GLY A 17 2.19 -3.20 4.04
C GLY A 17 2.17 -4.65 3.59
N GLY A 18 1.85 -5.56 4.51
CA GLY A 18 1.77 -7.00 4.28
C GLY A 18 0.58 -7.48 3.43
N LEU A 19 -0.27 -6.56 2.96
CA LEU A 19 -1.45 -6.87 2.12
C LEU A 19 -1.03 -7.19 0.69
N SER A 20 -0.53 -8.40 0.51
CA SER A 20 0.13 -8.81 -0.72
C SER A 20 -0.22 -10.24 -1.08
N SER A 21 -0.74 -10.43 -2.30
CA SER A 21 -1.07 -11.73 -2.89
C SER A 21 -0.35 -11.87 -4.21
N ARG A 22 -0.05 -13.11 -4.65
CA ARG A 22 0.69 -13.34 -5.90
C ARG A 22 0.04 -12.67 -7.10
N GLY A 23 -1.29 -12.68 -7.19
CA GLY A 23 -2.03 -12.02 -8.26
C GLY A 23 -1.91 -10.50 -8.19
N LEU A 24 -2.06 -9.93 -6.98
CA LEU A 24 -2.00 -8.48 -6.79
C LEU A 24 -0.57 -7.97 -7.05
N ASP A 25 0.45 -8.69 -6.57
CA ASP A 25 1.86 -8.37 -6.79
C ASP A 25 2.19 -8.28 -8.28
N GLN A 26 1.70 -9.23 -9.09
CA GLN A 26 1.86 -9.18 -10.54
C GLN A 26 1.14 -7.98 -11.16
N LYS A 27 -0.07 -7.67 -10.69
CA LYS A 27 -0.89 -6.57 -11.19
C LYS A 27 -0.24 -5.21 -10.93
N ILE A 28 0.29 -4.99 -9.73
CA ILE A 28 0.93 -3.73 -9.31
C ILE A 28 2.40 -3.66 -9.72
N GLY A 29 2.95 -4.73 -10.30
CA GLY A 29 4.35 -4.83 -10.69
C GLY A 29 5.32 -4.90 -9.51
N CYS A 30 4.91 -5.47 -8.38
CA CYS A 30 5.76 -5.69 -7.21
C CYS A 30 6.85 -6.73 -7.53
N ILE A 31 8.10 -6.27 -7.52
CA ILE A 31 9.28 -7.08 -7.87
C ILE A 31 9.75 -7.86 -6.65
N GLY A 32 9.86 -7.17 -5.51
CA GLY A 32 10.41 -7.72 -4.29
C GLY A 32 10.49 -6.70 -3.17
N SER A 33 10.95 -7.19 -2.03
CA SER A 33 11.12 -6.40 -0.81
C SER A 33 12.45 -6.72 -0.13
N LEU A 34 13.00 -5.72 0.54
CA LEU A 34 14.20 -5.83 1.37
C LEU A 34 13.90 -5.24 2.76
N THR A 35 14.43 -5.88 3.80
CA THR A 35 14.47 -5.32 5.16
C THR A 35 15.93 -5.07 5.56
N ALA A 36 16.21 -3.99 6.26
CA ALA A 36 17.56 -3.73 6.76
C ALA A 36 17.52 -3.02 8.10
N ASN A 37 18.56 -3.21 8.91
CA ASN A 37 18.79 -2.40 10.08
C ASN A 37 19.94 -1.44 9.81
N LEU A 38 19.73 -0.18 10.14
CA LEU A 38 20.73 0.85 10.10
C LEU A 38 21.09 1.18 11.55
N ASN A 39 22.19 0.60 12.01
CA ASN A 39 22.69 0.74 13.37
C ASN A 39 23.72 1.88 13.45
N THR A 40 24.13 2.27 14.65
CA THR A 40 25.15 3.31 14.87
C THR A 40 26.58 2.89 14.47
N GLY A 41 26.79 1.61 14.17
CA GLY A 41 28.04 1.05 13.60
C GLY A 41 28.01 0.96 12.07
N THR A 42 28.74 0.01 11.49
CA THR A 42 28.64 -0.30 10.05
C THR A 42 27.20 -0.72 9.73
N PRO A 43 26.57 -0.22 8.65
CA PRO A 43 25.24 -0.67 8.24
C PRO A 43 25.21 -2.18 8.02
N GLU A 44 24.53 -2.91 8.92
CA GLU A 44 24.31 -4.35 8.78
C GLU A 44 22.96 -4.58 8.09
N PHE A 45 23.04 -4.85 6.79
CA PHE A 45 21.85 -5.25 6.02
C PHE A 45 21.41 -6.64 6.50
N GLU A 46 20.41 -6.66 7.39
CA GLU A 46 19.92 -7.87 8.05
C GLU A 46 19.26 -8.90 7.11
N SER A 47 18.85 -8.57 5.87
CA SER A 47 18.05 -9.50 5.07
C SER A 47 18.49 -9.72 3.63
N ALA A 48 18.29 -10.96 3.20
CA ALA A 48 18.28 -11.36 1.80
C ALA A 48 17.06 -10.75 1.08
N TRP A 49 17.28 -10.31 -0.15
CA TRP A 49 16.21 -9.89 -1.06
C TRP A 49 15.09 -10.94 -1.14
N ARG A 50 13.84 -10.52 -0.89
CA ARG A 50 12.67 -11.37 -1.05
C ARG A 50 11.96 -11.04 -2.36
N SER A 51 12.12 -11.88 -3.38
CA SER A 51 11.38 -11.73 -4.63
C SER A 51 9.89 -12.03 -4.43
N ARG A 52 9.04 -11.19 -5.01
CA ARG A 52 7.56 -11.33 -5.04
C ARG A 52 7.08 -11.74 -6.43
N THR A 53 7.63 -11.12 -7.47
CA THR A 53 7.36 -11.48 -8.87
C THR A 53 8.66 -11.81 -9.60
N PHE A 54 9.01 -13.11 -9.62
CA PHE A 54 10.28 -13.60 -10.18
C PHE A 54 10.58 -13.11 -11.60
N ARG A 55 9.55 -13.03 -12.47
CA ARG A 55 9.71 -12.58 -13.86
C ARG A 55 10.11 -11.10 -14.00
N LEU A 56 9.87 -10.28 -12.98
CA LEU A 56 10.27 -8.87 -12.97
C LEU A 56 11.66 -8.67 -12.37
N ASN A 57 12.20 -9.68 -11.68
CA ASN A 57 13.53 -9.64 -11.09
C ASN A 57 14.61 -9.95 -12.15
N THR A 58 14.79 -8.99 -13.05
CA THR A 58 15.69 -9.08 -14.21
C THR A 58 17.12 -8.63 -13.85
N PRO A 59 18.13 -8.96 -14.66
CA PRO A 59 19.47 -8.40 -14.52
C PRO A 59 19.45 -6.87 -14.57
N GLU A 60 18.68 -6.27 -15.48
CA GLU A 60 18.56 -4.82 -15.62
C GLU A 60 17.97 -4.17 -14.36
N PHE A 61 16.98 -4.82 -13.75
CA PHE A 61 16.45 -4.40 -12.45
C PHE A 61 17.53 -4.50 -11.37
N THR A 62 18.28 -5.59 -11.34
CA THR A 62 19.29 -5.85 -10.31
C THR A 62 20.41 -4.81 -10.36
N ASP A 63 20.87 -4.45 -11.56
CA ASP A 63 21.90 -3.42 -11.76
C ASP A 63 21.41 -2.04 -11.30
N GLU A 64 20.20 -1.63 -11.72
CA GLU A 64 19.60 -0.34 -11.34
C GLU A 64 19.31 -0.28 -9.83
N PHE A 65 18.84 -1.39 -9.25
CA PHE A 65 18.62 -1.52 -7.81
C PHE A 65 19.93 -1.37 -7.01
N ASN A 66 21.00 -2.02 -7.45
CA ASN A 66 22.31 -1.94 -6.80
C ASN A 66 22.90 -0.52 -6.90
N GLU A 67 22.76 0.15 -8.05
CA GLU A 67 23.18 1.56 -8.19
C GLU A 67 22.37 2.49 -7.27
N MET A 68 21.05 2.29 -7.19
CA MET A 68 20.16 3.06 -6.32
C MET A 68 20.52 2.86 -4.83
N ILE A 69 20.68 1.61 -4.38
CA ILE A 69 21.11 1.30 -3.01
C ILE A 69 22.50 1.88 -2.72
N GLY A 70 23.44 1.78 -3.68
CA GLY A 70 24.77 2.36 -3.58
C GLY A 70 24.73 3.88 -3.38
N THR A 71 23.87 4.57 -4.15
CA THR A 71 23.66 6.01 -4.03
C THR A 71 23.04 6.37 -2.67
N LEU A 72 22.02 5.63 -2.22
CA LEU A 72 21.42 5.84 -0.90
C LEU A 72 22.43 5.66 0.24
N ARG A 73 23.34 4.68 0.15
CA ARG A 73 24.40 4.43 1.14
C ARG A 73 25.41 5.57 1.25
N GLN A 74 25.59 6.37 0.19
CA GLN A 74 26.46 7.54 0.22
C GLN A 74 25.75 8.79 0.77
N GLY A 75 24.42 8.80 0.81
CA GLY A 75 23.58 9.89 1.31
C GLY A 75 22.70 9.46 2.48
N LEU A 76 21.39 9.33 2.25
CA LEU A 76 20.37 9.08 3.27
C LEU A 76 20.69 7.91 4.21
N LEU A 77 21.17 6.79 3.65
CA LEU A 77 21.46 5.55 4.38
C LEU A 77 22.92 5.46 4.84
N LYS A 78 23.67 6.57 4.78
CA LYS A 78 25.05 6.64 5.28
C LYS A 78 25.11 6.46 6.80
N SER A 79 24.14 6.99 7.53
CA SER A 79 24.04 6.80 8.98
C SER A 79 22.60 7.00 9.48
N PRO A 80 22.26 6.49 10.68
CA PRO A 80 20.97 6.79 11.30
C PRO A 80 20.71 8.29 11.50
N ALA A 81 21.77 9.11 11.62
CA ALA A 81 21.64 10.56 11.80
C ALA A 81 21.19 11.26 10.51
N GLU A 82 21.76 10.88 9.36
CA GLU A 82 21.39 11.41 8.04
C GLU A 82 19.93 11.08 7.71
N LEU A 83 19.52 9.83 7.96
CA LEU A 83 18.14 9.41 7.77
C LEU A 83 17.16 10.16 8.70
N ARG A 84 17.53 10.37 9.97
CA ARG A 84 16.72 11.19 10.90
C ARG A 84 16.61 12.64 10.43
N ALA A 85 17.70 13.25 9.98
CA ALA A 85 17.70 14.61 9.47
C ALA A 85 16.78 14.75 8.25
N CYS A 86 16.81 13.78 7.32
CA CYS A 86 15.89 13.77 6.19
C CYS A 86 14.43 13.60 6.62
N CYS A 87 14.13 12.70 7.57
CA CYS A 87 12.79 12.53 8.12
C CYS A 87 12.27 13.81 8.79
N ALA A 88 13.13 14.50 9.56
CA ALA A 88 12.80 15.75 10.23
C ALA A 88 12.57 16.91 9.24
N ALA A 89 13.32 16.94 8.14
CA ALA A 89 13.15 17.92 7.07
C ALA A 89 11.88 17.71 6.24
N CYS A 90 11.23 16.54 6.36
CA CYS A 90 10.07 16.18 5.58
C CYS A 90 8.90 15.68 6.46
N PRO A 91 8.18 16.58 7.16
CA PRO A 91 7.08 16.20 8.06
C PRO A 91 5.95 15.41 7.38
N ASP A 92 5.72 15.66 6.09
CA ASP A 92 4.71 14.96 5.29
C ASP A 92 5.03 13.47 5.06
N SER A 93 6.26 13.03 5.36
CA SER A 93 6.65 11.62 5.31
C SER A 93 6.05 10.78 6.45
N ILE A 94 5.50 11.40 7.49
CA ILE A 94 4.97 10.67 8.67
C ILE A 94 3.76 9.83 8.26
N LEU A 95 3.86 8.52 8.50
CA LEU A 95 2.80 7.55 8.24
C LEU A 95 1.85 7.48 9.43
N LYS A 96 0.56 7.76 9.19
CA LYS A 96 -0.50 7.79 10.22
C LYS A 96 -1.30 6.48 10.30
N ASP A 97 -0.72 5.40 9.82
CA ASP A 97 -1.38 4.12 9.52
C ASP A 97 -1.25 3.05 10.63
N SER A 98 -0.61 3.37 11.77
CA SER A 98 -0.38 2.39 12.85
C SER A 98 -0.58 2.97 14.26
N PRO A 99 -1.15 2.18 15.19
CA PRO A 99 -1.18 2.48 16.63
C PRO A 99 0.16 2.17 17.35
N SER A 100 1.23 1.81 16.62
CA SER A 100 2.55 1.56 17.21
C SER A 100 3.12 2.82 17.85
N ALA A 101 3.76 2.67 19.02
CA ALA A 101 4.42 3.77 19.73
C ALA A 101 5.54 4.46 18.93
N ASP A 102 6.08 3.78 17.90
CA ASP A 102 7.17 4.29 17.07
C ASP A 102 6.63 5.00 15.82
N ILE A 103 7.03 6.26 15.64
CA ILE A 103 6.71 7.06 14.44
C ILE A 103 7.42 6.44 13.22
N ARG A 104 6.67 6.22 12.15
CA ARG A 104 7.19 5.71 10.87
C ARG A 104 7.19 6.82 9.83
N HIS A 105 8.22 6.80 8.97
CA HIS A 105 8.35 7.69 7.83
C HIS A 105 8.36 6.89 6.54
N GLY A 106 7.71 7.41 5.50
CA GLY A 106 7.60 6.76 4.19
C GLY A 106 8.02 7.69 3.05
N PHE A 107 8.89 7.19 2.19
CA PHE A 107 9.39 7.88 1.00
C PHE A 107 9.22 7.03 -0.25
N ARG A 108 8.75 7.65 -1.32
CA ARG A 108 8.77 7.12 -2.68
C ARG A 108 10.00 7.65 -3.40
N ILE A 109 10.72 6.75 -4.06
CA ILE A 109 11.88 7.03 -4.91
C ILE A 109 11.56 6.46 -6.28
N ASP A 110 11.50 7.31 -7.30
CA ASP A 110 11.32 6.87 -8.67
C ASP A 110 12.67 6.94 -9.40
N THR A 111 13.12 5.80 -9.89
CA THR A 111 14.16 5.70 -10.92
C THR A 111 13.45 5.46 -12.25
N GLY A 112 14.02 5.89 -13.38
CA GLY A 112 13.28 5.98 -14.65
C GLY A 112 12.39 4.77 -15.02
N ARG A 113 12.76 3.54 -14.59
CA ARG A 113 11.96 2.31 -14.83
C ARG A 113 11.29 1.74 -13.58
N TYR A 114 11.73 2.09 -12.37
CA TYR A 114 11.28 1.46 -11.14
C TYR A 114 10.84 2.48 -10.08
N SER A 115 9.94 2.05 -9.21
CA SER A 115 9.52 2.81 -8.04
C SER A 115 9.89 2.05 -6.80
N TYR A 116 10.42 2.74 -5.81
CA TYR A 116 10.78 2.18 -4.52
C TYR A 116 10.02 2.89 -3.41
N MET A 117 9.39 2.11 -2.54
CA MET A 117 8.77 2.63 -1.31
C MET A 117 9.64 2.26 -0.13
N LEU A 118 10.35 3.25 0.40
CA LEU A 118 11.20 3.15 1.58
C LEU A 118 10.40 3.57 2.81
N VAL A 119 10.25 2.67 3.77
CA VAL A 119 9.67 2.94 5.07
C VAL A 119 10.74 2.77 6.13
N CYS A 120 10.83 3.72 7.05
CA CYS A 120 11.75 3.64 8.18
C CYS A 120 11.05 3.93 9.51
N SER A 121 11.54 3.29 10.56
CA SER A 121 11.09 3.51 11.94
C SER A 121 12.29 3.52 12.87
N PHE A 122 12.28 4.42 13.85
CA PHE A 122 13.37 4.57 14.81
C PHE A 122 12.96 3.94 16.14
N ARG A 123 13.78 2.99 16.63
CA ARG A 123 13.65 2.42 17.97
C ARG A 123 14.90 2.77 18.74
N SER A 124 14.84 3.81 19.57
CA SER A 124 16.02 4.38 20.23
C SER A 124 17.06 4.84 19.18
N ALA A 125 18.31 4.39 19.27
CA ALA A 125 19.41 4.73 18.36
C ALA A 125 19.34 3.99 17.01
N ASP A 126 18.70 2.81 16.97
CA ASP A 126 18.64 1.96 15.78
C ASP A 126 17.47 2.33 14.86
N CYS A 127 17.64 2.04 13.57
CA CYS A 127 16.63 2.25 12.56
C CYS A 127 16.32 0.96 11.80
N ARG A 128 15.04 0.60 11.74
CA ARG A 128 14.53 -0.44 10.83
C ARG A 128 14.11 0.19 9.52
N LEU A 129 14.48 -0.47 8.43
CA LEU A 129 14.17 -0.09 7.05
C LEU A 129 13.39 -1.21 6.38
N TRP A 130 12.37 -0.83 5.64
CA TRP A 130 11.66 -1.69 4.71
C TRP A 130 11.65 -1.02 3.34
N LEU A 131 12.00 -1.74 2.29
CA LEU A 131 12.00 -1.23 0.94
C LEU A 131 11.23 -2.20 0.04
N ASN A 132 10.17 -1.71 -0.61
CA ASN A 132 9.47 -2.44 -1.66
C ASN A 132 9.86 -1.87 -3.03
N ALA A 133 10.13 -2.72 -4.01
CA ALA A 133 10.44 -2.32 -5.37
C ALA A 133 9.33 -2.71 -6.34
N PHE A 134 9.02 -1.82 -7.27
CA PHE A 134 7.96 -1.96 -8.25
C PHE A 134 8.44 -1.55 -9.65
N SER A 135 7.81 -2.11 -10.68
CA SER A 135 7.83 -1.47 -12.00
C SER A 135 7.08 -0.14 -11.94
N PHE A 136 7.73 0.96 -12.33
CA PHE A 136 7.13 2.29 -12.30
C PHE A 136 5.81 2.34 -13.10
N LEU A 137 5.82 1.82 -14.32
CA LEU A 137 4.66 1.84 -15.21
C LEU A 137 3.48 1.02 -14.67
N ALA A 138 3.75 -0.17 -14.12
CA ALA A 138 2.70 -1.02 -13.58
C ALA A 138 2.08 -0.40 -12.32
N LEU A 139 2.93 0.11 -11.42
CA LEU A 139 2.47 0.77 -10.20
C LEU A 139 1.67 2.02 -10.52
N ASP A 140 2.19 2.95 -11.33
CA ASP A 140 1.50 4.21 -11.65
C ASP A 140 0.15 3.97 -12.35
N ARG A 141 0.11 2.99 -13.28
CA ARG A 141 -1.15 2.57 -13.90
C ARG A 141 -2.12 2.04 -12.85
N HIS A 142 -1.67 1.16 -11.95
CA HIS A 142 -2.52 0.61 -10.90
C HIS A 142 -3.06 1.72 -9.98
N MET A 143 -2.20 2.62 -9.50
CA MET A 143 -2.60 3.73 -8.64
C MET A 143 -3.68 4.59 -9.32
N ARG A 144 -3.51 4.90 -10.60
CA ARG A 144 -4.48 5.68 -11.38
C ARG A 144 -5.83 4.97 -11.50
N GLU A 145 -5.83 3.67 -11.75
CA GLU A 145 -7.06 2.86 -11.85
C GLU A 145 -7.74 2.71 -10.47
N ALA A 146 -6.96 2.46 -9.42
CA ALA A 146 -7.42 2.24 -8.06
C ALA A 146 -8.08 3.47 -7.42
N ARG A 147 -7.71 4.69 -7.87
CA ARG A 147 -8.40 5.95 -7.48
C ARG A 147 -9.89 5.97 -7.79
N SER A 148 -10.35 5.13 -8.72
CA SER A 148 -11.78 5.00 -9.01
C SER A 148 -12.56 4.32 -7.87
N GLY A 149 -11.88 3.66 -6.93
CA GLY A 149 -12.50 2.94 -5.82
C GLY A 149 -13.14 1.62 -6.22
N ILE A 150 -13.59 0.89 -5.21
CA ILE A 150 -14.12 -0.46 -5.32
C ILE A 150 -15.61 -0.41 -4.95
N PRO A 151 -16.52 -0.60 -5.91
CA PRO A 151 -17.95 -0.61 -5.62
C PRO A 151 -18.33 -1.86 -4.82
N ILE A 152 -19.08 -1.67 -3.75
CA ILE A 152 -19.67 -2.75 -2.96
C ILE A 152 -21.16 -2.82 -3.33
N LEU A 153 -21.53 -3.92 -3.99
CA LEU A 153 -22.86 -4.09 -4.58
C LEU A 153 -23.83 -4.76 -3.61
N ASP A 154 -25.13 -4.64 -3.86
CA ASP A 154 -26.17 -5.50 -3.30
C ASP A 154 -26.46 -6.71 -4.21
N GLN A 155 -27.38 -7.59 -3.78
CA GLN A 155 -27.77 -8.79 -4.53
C GLN A 155 -28.46 -8.49 -5.88
N GLN A 156 -28.90 -7.25 -6.10
CA GLN A 156 -29.52 -6.80 -7.35
C GLN A 156 -28.50 -6.15 -8.29
N GLY A 157 -27.25 -6.02 -7.85
CA GLY A 157 -26.16 -5.39 -8.59
C GLY A 157 -26.10 -3.86 -8.43
N HIS A 158 -26.88 -3.27 -7.52
CA HIS A 158 -26.81 -1.84 -7.24
C HIS A 158 -25.69 -1.52 -6.26
N GLU A 159 -24.97 -0.41 -6.50
CA GLU A 159 -23.90 0.04 -5.61
C GLU A 159 -24.48 0.53 -4.28
N ARG A 160 -24.16 -0.17 -3.18
CA ARG A 160 -24.51 0.25 -1.81
C ARG A 160 -23.61 1.41 -1.37
N PHE A 161 -22.31 1.27 -1.60
CA PHE A 161 -21.28 2.26 -1.33
C PHE A 161 -19.99 1.89 -2.08
N ARG A 162 -19.01 2.79 -2.07
CA ARG A 162 -17.71 2.60 -2.73
C ARG A 162 -16.58 2.83 -1.76
N MET A 163 -15.66 1.88 -1.68
CA MET A 163 -14.49 1.98 -0.82
C MET A 163 -13.27 2.48 -1.59
N PRO A 164 -12.41 3.30 -0.97
CA PRO A 164 -11.08 3.55 -1.52
C PRO A 164 -10.25 2.25 -1.51
N ASP A 165 -9.23 2.18 -2.37
CA ASP A 165 -8.24 1.09 -2.31
C ASP A 165 -7.55 1.08 -0.95
N GLY A 166 -7.57 -0.06 -0.25
CA GLY A 166 -7.08 -0.21 1.11
C GLY A 166 -8.07 0.14 2.22
N GLY A 167 -9.32 0.45 1.88
CA GLY A 167 -10.36 0.71 2.88
C GLY A 167 -10.71 -0.54 3.70
N LYS A 168 -10.97 -0.35 4.99
CA LYS A 168 -11.44 -1.42 5.87
C LYS A 168 -12.95 -1.56 5.82
N LEU A 169 -13.39 -2.80 5.72
CA LEU A 169 -14.76 -3.25 5.84
C LEU A 169 -14.92 -4.01 7.16
N ARG A 170 -16.00 -3.77 7.88
CA ARG A 170 -16.45 -4.63 8.97
C ARG A 170 -17.19 -5.83 8.37
N VAL A 171 -16.82 -7.03 8.81
CA VAL A 171 -17.50 -8.29 8.49
C VAL A 171 -18.32 -8.70 9.72
N THR A 172 -19.64 -8.82 9.57
CA THR A 172 -20.52 -9.26 10.67
C THR A 172 -21.36 -10.46 10.26
N SER A 173 -21.59 -11.41 11.17
CA SER A 173 -22.55 -12.52 11.01
C SER A 173 -23.74 -12.39 11.95
N GLN A 174 -24.85 -13.04 11.61
CA GLN A 174 -26.00 -13.21 12.51
C GLN A 174 -25.66 -14.00 13.78
N ASP A 175 -24.65 -14.88 13.70
CA ASP A 175 -24.20 -15.73 14.80
C ASP A 175 -23.28 -14.98 15.79
N GLY A 176 -23.15 -13.65 15.66
CA GLY A 176 -22.37 -12.80 16.57
C GLY A 176 -20.89 -12.64 16.20
N PHE A 177 -20.41 -13.29 15.13
CA PHE A 177 -19.07 -13.05 14.61
C PHE A 177 -18.92 -11.59 14.14
N SER A 178 -17.81 -10.96 14.52
CA SER A 178 -17.43 -9.62 14.07
C SER A 178 -15.92 -9.62 13.83
N GLY A 179 -15.52 -9.23 12.63
CA GLY A 179 -14.13 -8.98 12.28
C GLY A 179 -14.03 -7.84 11.26
N PHE A 180 -12.86 -7.65 10.67
CA PHE A 180 -12.64 -6.74 9.56
C PHE A 180 -11.90 -7.42 8.41
N CYS A 181 -12.10 -6.89 7.21
CA CYS A 181 -11.25 -7.18 6.07
C CYS A 181 -10.83 -5.87 5.41
N THR A 182 -9.64 -5.85 4.81
CA THR A 182 -9.19 -4.75 3.97
C THR A 182 -9.49 -5.08 2.52
N VAL A 183 -10.18 -4.18 1.82
CA VAL A 183 -10.48 -4.35 0.39
C VAL A 183 -9.40 -3.66 -0.45
N ARG A 184 -8.87 -4.37 -1.44
CA ARG A 184 -7.89 -3.87 -2.41
C ARG A 184 -8.43 -3.93 -3.83
N TYR A 185 -8.15 -2.91 -4.62
CA TYR A 185 -8.50 -2.87 -6.03
C TYR A 185 -7.65 -3.89 -6.79
N PHE A 186 -8.25 -4.64 -7.71
CA PHE A 186 -7.51 -5.54 -8.59
C PHE A 186 -7.64 -5.10 -10.04
N ASP A 187 -8.89 -4.96 -10.49
CA ASP A 187 -9.27 -4.33 -11.75
C ASP A 187 -10.75 -3.89 -11.69
N LYS A 188 -11.33 -3.54 -12.83
CA LYS A 188 -12.72 -3.06 -12.92
C LYS A 188 -13.76 -4.09 -12.50
N GLU A 189 -13.42 -5.38 -12.56
CA GLU A 189 -14.35 -6.49 -12.33
C GLU A 189 -14.06 -7.23 -11.04
N ARG A 190 -12.85 -7.11 -10.50
CA ARG A 190 -12.36 -7.89 -9.35
C ARG A 190 -11.82 -7.01 -8.23
N ALA A 191 -12.01 -7.49 -7.01
CA ALA A 191 -11.38 -6.97 -5.81
C ALA A 191 -10.57 -8.07 -5.13
N VAL A 192 -9.70 -7.67 -4.20
CA VAL A 192 -9.03 -8.57 -3.26
C VAL A 192 -9.51 -8.23 -1.86
N LEU A 193 -10.01 -9.22 -1.12
CA LEU A 193 -10.31 -9.08 0.29
C LEU A 193 -9.17 -9.71 1.08
N PHE A 194 -8.60 -8.96 2.01
CA PHE A 194 -7.63 -9.45 2.99
C PHE A 194 -8.30 -9.52 4.35
N ASP A 195 -8.31 -10.66 5.00
CA ASP A 195 -8.81 -10.77 6.37
C ASP A 195 -7.83 -10.19 7.41
N GLU A 196 -8.17 -10.28 8.69
CA GLU A 196 -7.32 -9.81 9.79
C GLU A 196 -5.98 -10.57 9.89
N LEU A 197 -5.93 -11.80 9.37
CA LEU A 197 -4.74 -12.66 9.30
C LEU A 197 -3.93 -12.44 8.00
N HIS A 198 -4.37 -11.52 7.14
CA HIS A 198 -3.83 -11.23 5.82
C HIS A 198 -3.96 -12.37 4.79
N GLU A 199 -4.85 -13.34 5.04
CA GLU A 199 -5.28 -14.26 3.99
C GLU A 199 -6.09 -13.49 2.95
N SER A 200 -5.84 -13.78 1.67
CA SER A 200 -6.40 -13.00 0.56
C SER A 200 -7.29 -13.83 -0.33
N ILE A 201 -8.45 -13.30 -0.70
CA ILE A 201 -9.31 -13.85 -1.74
C ILE A 201 -9.47 -12.81 -2.86
N ILE A 202 -9.18 -13.23 -4.09
CA ILE A 202 -9.49 -12.44 -5.29
C ILE A 202 -10.84 -12.93 -5.81
N LEU A 203 -11.81 -12.04 -5.91
CA LEU A 203 -13.17 -12.38 -6.35
C LEU A 203 -13.75 -11.32 -7.28
N PRO A 204 -14.65 -11.72 -8.20
CA PRO A 204 -15.45 -10.77 -8.96
C PRO A 204 -16.33 -9.93 -8.03
N ILE A 205 -16.35 -8.62 -8.25
CA ILE A 205 -17.13 -7.66 -7.45
C ILE A 205 -18.63 -7.99 -7.49
N ARG A 206 -19.11 -8.47 -8.64
CA ARG A 206 -20.51 -8.91 -8.84
C ARG A 206 -20.90 -10.13 -8.01
N GLU A 207 -19.93 -10.97 -7.64
CA GLU A 207 -20.14 -12.20 -6.86
C GLU A 207 -19.98 -11.97 -5.35
N LEU A 208 -19.53 -10.78 -4.95
CA LEU A 208 -19.35 -10.39 -3.55
C LEU A 208 -20.66 -10.45 -2.72
N PRO A 209 -21.85 -10.07 -3.24
CA PRO A 209 -23.12 -10.26 -2.53
C PRO A 209 -23.50 -11.74 -2.33
N GLU A 210 -23.17 -12.60 -3.29
CA GLU A 210 -23.40 -14.04 -3.20
C GLU A 210 -22.44 -14.68 -2.19
N TRP A 211 -21.18 -14.24 -2.19
CA TRP A 211 -20.19 -14.63 -1.18
C TRP A 211 -20.61 -14.20 0.23
N GLU A 212 -21.14 -12.98 0.41
CA GLU A 212 -21.73 -12.53 1.68
C GLU A 212 -22.85 -13.48 2.14
N ALA A 213 -23.80 -13.78 1.26
CA ALA A 213 -24.93 -14.65 1.58
C ALA A 213 -24.51 -16.09 1.93
N ALA A 214 -23.60 -16.68 1.15
CA ALA A 214 -23.12 -18.05 1.35
C ALA A 214 -22.42 -18.23 2.71
N ASN A 215 -21.72 -17.20 3.18
CA ASN A 215 -21.02 -17.21 4.46
C ASN A 215 -21.86 -16.63 5.62
N LYS A 216 -23.12 -16.25 5.37
CA LYS A 216 -23.98 -15.51 6.31
C LYS A 216 -23.32 -14.23 6.85
N PHE A 217 -22.47 -13.62 6.04
CA PHE A 217 -21.78 -12.38 6.36
C PHE A 217 -22.50 -11.18 5.79
N ARG A 218 -22.23 -10.03 6.39
CA ARG A 218 -22.59 -8.71 5.89
C ARG A 218 -21.37 -7.82 5.96
N LEU A 219 -21.05 -7.18 4.83
CA LEU A 219 -19.97 -6.21 4.74
C LEU A 219 -20.51 -4.79 4.95
N LEU A 220 -19.89 -4.06 5.86
CA LEU A 220 -20.22 -2.67 6.19
C LEU A 220 -18.94 -1.83 6.15
N PRO A 221 -19.01 -0.54 5.78
CA PRO A 221 -17.82 0.31 5.82
C PRO A 221 -17.35 0.47 7.28
N LEU A 222 -16.07 0.19 7.53
CA LEU A 222 -15.40 0.56 8.78
C LEU A 222 -14.68 1.91 8.62
N ASP A 223 -13.97 2.06 7.50
CA ASP A 223 -13.45 3.36 7.07
C ASP A 223 -14.51 4.14 6.26
N PRO A 224 -14.42 5.48 6.19
CA PRO A 224 -15.37 6.29 5.43
C PRO A 224 -15.40 5.86 3.95
N PRO A 225 -16.59 5.58 3.38
CA PRO A 225 -16.72 5.33 1.96
C PRO A 225 -16.38 6.60 1.16
N MET A 226 -16.00 6.41 -0.10
CA MET A 226 -15.82 7.51 -1.03
C MET A 226 -17.14 8.28 -1.18
N ARG A 227 -17.05 9.61 -1.18
CA ARG A 227 -18.22 10.47 -1.43
C ARG A 227 -18.81 10.11 -2.79
N SER A 228 -20.11 9.82 -2.82
CA SER A 228 -20.80 9.67 -4.10
C SER A 228 -20.72 11.02 -4.83
N SER A 229 -20.46 11.00 -6.13
CA SER A 229 -20.51 12.20 -6.99
C SER A 229 -21.93 12.74 -7.18
N ARG A 230 -22.90 12.26 -6.39
CA ARG A 230 -24.30 12.68 -6.39
C ARG A 230 -24.59 13.56 -5.16
N GLU A 231 -23.92 14.70 -5.06
CA GLU A 231 -24.54 15.81 -4.33
C GLU A 231 -25.62 16.41 -5.26
N PRO A 232 -26.89 16.50 -4.86
CA PRO A 232 -27.85 17.29 -5.60
C PRO A 232 -27.38 18.74 -5.57
N TYR A 233 -27.15 19.29 -6.75
CA TYR A 233 -26.91 20.72 -7.00
C TYR A 233 -27.90 21.53 -6.15
N ARG A 234 -27.44 22.13 -5.05
CA ARG A 234 -28.24 23.09 -4.30
C ARG A 234 -28.45 24.28 -5.24
N LYS A 235 -29.65 24.38 -5.84
CA LYS A 235 -30.09 25.63 -6.48
C LYS A 235 -29.93 26.72 -5.43
N GLY A 236 -28.95 27.60 -5.63
CA GLY A 236 -28.90 28.85 -4.91
C GLY A 236 -30.22 29.57 -5.18
N GLN A 237 -30.90 29.99 -4.11
CA GLN A 237 -31.95 31.00 -4.22
C GLN A 237 -31.28 32.25 -4.77
N GLU A 238 -31.60 32.60 -6.01
CA GLU A 238 -31.37 33.93 -6.54
C GLU A 238 -32.11 34.93 -5.63
N ARG A 239 -31.42 36.03 -5.33
CA ARG A 239 -31.92 37.17 -4.56
C ARG A 239 -32.93 37.96 -5.37
#